data_AF-A0A1C9C8X0-F1
#
_entry.id   AF-A0A1C9C8X0-F1
#
_cell.length_a   1.000
_cell.length_b   1.000
_cell.length_c   1.000
_cell.angle_alpha   90.00
_cell.angle_beta   90.00
_cell.angle_gamma   90.00
#
_symmetry.space_group_name_H-M   'P 1'
#
loop_
_entity.id
_entity.type
_entity.pdbx_description
1 polymer ?
#
loop_
_entity_poly.entity_id
_entity_poly.type
_entity_poly.pdbx_seq_one_letter_code
_entity_poly.pdbx_strand_id
1 'polypeptide(L)'
;MDLLLISIEALDIYTFEQNFSSMRQFTHNEIFIIRSGNLIRHPDHNSLLKFNYIIILLYAVYRLINTQFIQNTAVHILNNYYLNNSTELTQQYINKFTYIHNRTQNYYNKNSYYDNLDLIEMAMINLYVISKMTYKTSLYFLIKYLYS
;
A
#
# COMPACT_ATOMS: atom_id res chain seq x y z
N MET A 1 5.40 -5.09 -0.89
CA MET A 1 4.14 -4.85 -1.64
C MET A 1 2.98 -4.47 -0.74
N ASP A 2 2.72 -5.22 0.34
CA ASP A 2 1.50 -5.01 1.10
C ASP A 2 1.41 -3.67 1.85
N LEU A 3 2.49 -3.21 2.49
CA LEU A 3 2.53 -1.89 3.14
C LEU A 3 2.23 -0.75 2.14
N LEU A 4 2.68 -0.88 0.89
CA LEU A 4 2.37 0.08 -0.17
C LEU A 4 0.87 0.09 -0.51
N LEU A 5 0.24 -1.09 -0.58
CA LEU A 5 -1.22 -1.19 -0.78
C LEU A 5 -1.99 -0.59 0.39
N ILE A 6 -1.54 -0.81 1.63
CA ILE A 6 -2.13 -0.20 2.82
C ILE A 6 -2.00 1.33 2.75
N SER A 7 -0.86 1.87 2.33
CA SER A 7 -0.68 3.31 2.15
C SER A 7 -1.61 3.90 1.09
N ILE A 8 -1.84 3.20 -0.04
CA ILE A 8 -2.77 3.66 -1.07
C ILE A 8 -4.21 3.61 -0.56
N GLU A 9 -4.62 2.52 0.11
CA GLU A 9 -5.95 2.38 0.72
C GLU A 9 -6.20 3.44 1.79
N ALA A 10 -5.19 3.79 2.58
CA ALA A 10 -5.27 4.84 3.60
C ALA A 10 -5.41 6.25 3.01
N LEU A 11 -4.85 6.50 1.82
CA LEU A 11 -4.99 7.77 1.10
C LEU A 11 -6.38 7.91 0.48
N ASP A 12 -6.87 6.86 -0.18
CA ASP A 12 -8.16 6.89 -0.88
C ASP A 12 -8.78 5.49 -0.99
N ILE A 13 -9.60 5.14 0.00
CA ILE A 13 -10.29 3.85 0.04
C ILE A 13 -11.26 3.68 -1.15
N TYR A 14 -11.93 4.75 -1.58
CA TYR A 14 -12.93 4.67 -2.63
C TYR A 14 -12.30 4.48 -4.00
N THR A 15 -11.25 5.25 -4.32
CA THR A 15 -10.50 5.07 -5.57
C THR A 15 -9.79 3.72 -5.58
N PHE A 16 -9.30 3.26 -4.43
CA PHE A 16 -8.73 1.92 -4.29
C PHE A 16 -9.76 0.84 -4.62
N GLU A 17 -10.91 0.82 -3.93
CA GLU A 17 -11.98 -0.17 -4.16
C GLU A 17 -12.50 -0.13 -5.59
N GLN A 18 -12.72 1.06 -6.16
CA GLN A 18 -13.19 1.20 -7.55
C GLN A 18 -12.17 0.68 -8.56
N ASN A 19 -10.87 0.95 -8.40
CA ASN A 19 -9.87 0.46 -9.36
C ASN A 19 -9.71 -1.06 -9.27
N PHE A 20 -9.72 -1.64 -8.07
CA PHE A 20 -9.58 -3.08 -7.92
C PHE A 20 -10.86 -3.86 -8.28
N SER A 21 -12.05 -3.30 -8.03
CA SER A 21 -13.33 -3.90 -8.45
C SER A 21 -13.59 -3.75 -9.95
N SER A 22 -13.27 -2.60 -10.55
CA SER A 22 -13.48 -2.34 -11.98
C SER A 22 -12.57 -3.15 -12.89
N MET A 23 -11.44 -3.66 -12.37
CA MET A 23 -10.51 -4.44 -13.18
C MET A 23 -11.08 -5.77 -13.68
N ARG A 24 -12.22 -6.28 -13.17
CA ARG A 24 -12.89 -7.55 -13.55
C ARG A 24 -11.99 -8.81 -13.64
N GLN A 25 -10.69 -8.67 -13.39
CA GLN A 25 -9.64 -9.67 -13.54
C GLN A 25 -9.20 -10.23 -12.19
N PHE A 26 -9.61 -9.60 -11.09
CA PHE A 26 -9.34 -10.08 -9.75
C PHE A 26 -10.65 -10.28 -8.99
N THR A 27 -10.89 -11.52 -8.59
CA THR A 27 -11.82 -11.87 -7.53
C THR A 27 -11.32 -11.30 -6.19
N HIS A 28 -12.22 -11.09 -5.22
CA HIS A 28 -11.81 -10.76 -3.85
C HIS A 28 -10.78 -11.75 -3.29
N ASN A 29 -10.89 -13.02 -3.65
CA ASN A 29 -9.91 -14.05 -3.29
C ASN A 29 -8.52 -13.79 -3.89
N GLU A 30 -8.41 -13.33 -5.13
CA GLU A 30 -7.10 -13.04 -5.74
C GLU A 30 -6.45 -11.78 -5.14
N ILE A 31 -7.23 -10.74 -4.82
CA ILE A 31 -6.72 -9.57 -4.07
C ILE A 31 -6.27 -10.00 -2.67
N PHE A 32 -7.03 -10.86 -2.02
CA PHE A 32 -6.67 -11.44 -0.73
C PHE A 32 -5.38 -12.26 -0.84
N ILE A 33 -5.23 -13.13 -1.85
CA ILE A 33 -4.00 -13.90 -2.13
C ILE A 33 -2.81 -12.96 -2.39
N ILE A 34 -3.00 -11.85 -3.10
CA ILE A 34 -1.97 -10.81 -3.30
C ILE A 34 -1.52 -10.20 -1.97
N ARG A 35 -2.47 -9.88 -1.09
CA ARG A 35 -2.19 -9.32 0.25
C ARG A 35 -1.64 -10.37 1.22
N SER A 36 -1.89 -11.66 0.96
CA SER A 36 -1.51 -12.79 1.81
C SER A 36 -0.39 -13.66 1.26
N GLY A 37 0.18 -13.34 0.09
CA GLY A 37 1.41 -13.94 -0.45
C GLY A 37 2.65 -13.70 0.43
N ASN A 38 2.45 -13.11 1.61
CA ASN A 38 3.41 -13.08 2.69
C ASN A 38 3.33 -14.44 3.42
N LEU A 39 4.39 -15.27 3.32
CA LEU A 39 4.55 -16.57 4.02
C LEU A 39 4.15 -16.54 5.49
N ILE A 40 4.26 -15.36 6.10
CA ILE A 40 3.98 -15.09 7.50
C ILE A 40 2.47 -15.12 7.78
N ARG A 41 1.63 -14.56 6.89
CA ARG A 41 0.18 -14.34 7.13
C ARG A 41 -0.66 -15.60 7.03
N HIS A 42 -0.48 -16.36 5.95
CA HIS A 42 -1.23 -17.58 5.71
C HIS A 42 -0.27 -18.67 5.23
N PRO A 43 0.47 -19.31 6.16
CA PRO A 43 1.40 -20.38 5.81
C PRO A 43 0.71 -21.52 5.02
N ASP A 44 -0.59 -21.74 5.28
CA ASP A 44 -1.41 -22.78 4.64
C ASP A 44 -2.00 -22.35 3.27
N HIS A 45 -1.93 -21.06 2.93
CA HIS A 45 -2.42 -20.51 1.66
C HIS A 45 -1.31 -19.85 0.84
N ASN A 46 -0.10 -20.38 0.96
CA ASN A 46 1.03 -19.99 0.13
C ASN A 46 0.81 -20.47 -1.32
N SER A 47 0.09 -19.67 -2.10
CA SER A 47 -0.02 -19.85 -3.54
C SER A 47 0.90 -18.87 -4.24
N LEU A 48 1.80 -19.38 -5.07
CA LEU A 48 2.61 -18.56 -5.95
C LEU A 48 1.69 -17.84 -6.93
N LEU A 49 1.61 -16.51 -6.81
CA LEU A 49 0.96 -15.68 -7.81
C LEU A 49 1.63 -15.92 -9.16
N LYS A 50 0.82 -16.24 -10.17
CA LYS A 50 1.33 -16.32 -11.54
C LYS A 50 1.89 -14.96 -11.93
N PHE A 51 3.00 -14.97 -12.67
CA PHE A 51 3.73 -13.77 -13.08
C PHE A 51 2.84 -12.72 -13.79
N ASN A 52 1.87 -13.17 -14.59
CA ASN A 52 0.91 -12.28 -15.24
C ASN A 52 0.06 -11.48 -14.24
N TYR A 53 -0.38 -12.09 -13.13
CA TYR A 53 -1.12 -11.38 -12.09
C TYR A 53 -0.27 -10.32 -11.38
N ILE A 54 1.03 -10.60 -11.18
CA ILE A 54 1.97 -9.62 -10.61
C ILE A 54 2.11 -8.41 -11.54
N ILE A 55 2.24 -8.63 -12.86
CA ILE A 55 2.30 -7.54 -13.84
C ILE A 55 1.02 -6.69 -13.81
N ILE A 56 -0.15 -7.32 -13.82
CA ILE A 56 -1.45 -6.61 -13.79
C ILE A 56 -1.57 -5.79 -12.50
N LEU A 57 -1.19 -6.36 -11.35
CA LEU A 57 -1.18 -5.66 -10.07
C LEU A 57 -0.24 -4.45 -10.07
N LEU A 58 1.00 -4.62 -10.56
CA LEU A 58 1.97 -3.52 -10.65
C LEU A 58 1.43 -2.39 -11.53
N TYR A 59 0.77 -2.72 -12.63
CA TYR A 59 0.12 -1.75 -13.50
C TYR A 59 -1.04 -1.04 -12.81
N ALA A 60 -1.87 -1.75 -12.05
CA ALA A 60 -2.95 -1.18 -11.25
C ALA A 60 -2.44 -0.16 -10.23
N VAL A 61 -1.42 -0.55 -9.47
CA VAL A 61 -0.75 0.27 -8.47
C VAL A 61 -0.12 1.49 -9.12
N TYR A 62 0.56 1.30 -10.25
CA TYR A 62 1.10 2.39 -11.05
C TYR A 62 0.01 3.40 -11.43
N ARG A 63 -1.12 2.95 -11.96
CA ARG A 63 -2.22 3.85 -12.37
C ARG A 63 -2.77 4.64 -11.18
N LEU A 64 -2.98 3.97 -10.04
CA LEU A 64 -3.47 4.58 -8.80
C LEU A 64 -2.52 5.66 -8.29
N ILE A 65 -1.24 5.31 -8.16
CA ILE A 65 -0.21 6.21 -7.65
C ILE A 65 -0.06 7.43 -8.55
N ASN A 66 -0.16 7.28 -9.88
CA ASN A 66 -0.02 8.40 -10.81
C ASN A 66 -1.28 9.29 -10.90
N THR A 67 -2.33 9.06 -10.10
CA THR A 67 -3.45 10.00 -10.04
C THR A 67 -3.01 11.29 -9.35
N GLN A 68 -3.42 12.44 -9.90
CA GLN A 68 -3.04 13.75 -9.36
C GLN A 68 -3.47 13.90 -7.88
N PHE A 69 -4.63 13.35 -7.52
CA PHE A 69 -5.14 13.37 -6.16
C PHE A 69 -4.21 12.64 -5.18
N ILE A 70 -3.79 11.41 -5.50
CA ILE A 70 -2.88 10.63 -4.66
C ILE A 70 -1.52 11.32 -4.52
N GLN A 71 -0.96 11.82 -5.62
CA GLN A 71 0.33 12.53 -5.61
C GLN A 71 0.27 13.79 -4.75
N ASN A 72 -0.72 14.65 -4.98
CA ASN A 72 -0.87 15.90 -4.23
C ASN A 72 -1.08 15.64 -2.73
N THR A 73 -1.94 14.67 -2.40
CA THR A 73 -2.24 14.31 -1.01
C THR A 73 -0.99 13.75 -0.32
N ALA A 74 -0.24 12.89 -1.00
CA ALA A 74 0.99 12.32 -0.46
C ALA A 74 2.05 13.40 -0.18
N VAL A 75 2.32 14.29 -1.14
CA VAL A 75 3.28 15.39 -0.95
C VAL A 75 2.83 16.32 0.18
N HIS A 76 1.54 16.64 0.26
CA HIS A 76 1.01 17.51 1.30
C HIS A 76 1.17 16.91 2.72
N ILE A 77 0.85 15.63 2.89
CA ILE A 77 1.05 14.92 4.17
C ILE A 77 2.53 14.88 4.55
N LEU A 78 3.42 14.54 3.60
CA LEU A 78 4.88 14.49 3.86
C LEU A 78 5.44 15.84 4.29
N ASN A 79 5.03 16.92 3.61
CA ASN A 79 5.46 18.27 3.97
C ASN A 79 4.99 18.66 5.38
N ASN A 80 3.74 18.33 5.74
CA ASN A 80 3.22 18.60 7.08
C ASN A 80 3.96 17.80 8.15
N TYR A 81 4.21 16.52 7.90
CA TYR A 81 4.96 15.66 8.80
C TYR A 81 6.39 16.19 9.03
N TYR A 82 7.10 16.54 7.95
CA TYR A 82 8.46 17.10 8.03
C TYR A 82 8.53 18.42 8.82
N LEU A 83 7.53 19.29 8.65
CA LEU A 83 7.45 20.56 9.35
C LEU A 83 6.95 20.44 10.80
N ASN A 84 6.67 19.22 11.28
CA ASN A 84 5.99 18.97 12.56
C ASN A 84 4.64 19.69 12.69
N ASN A 85 3.98 19.93 11.54
CA ASN A 85 2.65 20.50 11.49
C ASN A 85 1.63 19.39 11.66
N SER A 86 1.00 19.32 12.85
CA SER A 86 -0.09 18.38 13.12
C SER A 86 -1.36 18.80 12.38
N THR A 87 -1.49 18.42 11.11
CA THR A 87 -2.71 18.62 10.35
C THR A 87 -3.65 17.43 10.49
N GLU A 88 -4.95 17.72 10.49
CA GLU A 88 -6.00 16.68 10.59
C GLU A 88 -5.82 15.60 9.51
N LEU A 89 -5.50 16.00 8.28
CA LEU A 89 -5.26 15.08 7.17
C LEU A 89 -4.09 14.11 7.45
N THR A 90 -2.98 14.61 8.01
CA THR A 90 -1.82 13.78 8.36
C THR A 90 -2.18 12.77 9.44
N GLN A 91 -2.90 13.22 10.47
CA GLN A 91 -3.37 12.35 11.54
C GLN A 91 -4.37 11.30 11.03
N GLN A 92 -5.31 11.71 10.16
CA GLN A 92 -6.26 10.80 9.54
C GLN A 92 -5.57 9.73 8.70
N TYR A 93 -4.55 10.10 7.92
CA TYR A 93 -3.76 9.14 7.14
C TYR A 93 -3.05 8.13 8.04
N ILE A 94 -2.33 8.60 9.07
CA ILE A 94 -1.60 7.73 10.01
C ILE A 94 -2.58 6.79 10.73
N ASN A 95 -3.72 7.31 11.20
CA ASN A 95 -4.74 6.52 11.87
C ASN A 95 -5.34 5.46 10.94
N LYS A 96 -5.65 5.81 9.68
CA LYS A 96 -6.15 4.86 8.67
C LYS A 96 -5.12 3.78 8.35
N PHE A 97 -3.87 4.17 8.11
CA PHE A 97 -2.78 3.23 7.86
C PHE A 97 -2.63 2.24 9.01
N THR A 98 -2.55 2.76 10.24
CA THR A 98 -2.44 1.96 11.47
C THR A 98 -3.62 1.01 11.64
N TYR A 99 -4.84 1.51 11.41
CA TYR A 99 -6.05 0.70 11.49
C TYR A 99 -6.05 -0.44 10.47
N ILE A 100 -5.76 -0.15 9.20
CA ILE A 100 -5.73 -1.16 8.12
C ILE A 100 -4.60 -2.17 8.39
N HIS A 101 -3.43 -1.69 8.82
CA HIS A 101 -2.30 -2.54 9.20
C HIS A 101 -2.68 -3.48 10.34
N ASN A 102 -3.21 -2.97 11.44
CA ASN A 102 -3.59 -3.79 12.59
C ASN A 102 -4.74 -4.74 12.27
N ARG A 103 -5.72 -4.32 11.46
CA ARG A 103 -6.79 -5.20 10.97
C ARG A 103 -6.23 -6.35 10.14
N THR A 104 -5.19 -6.11 9.33
CA THR A 104 -4.59 -7.13 8.47
C THR A 104 -3.53 -7.98 9.18
N GLN A 105 -2.82 -7.45 10.19
CA GLN A 105 -1.81 -8.18 10.95
C GLN A 105 -2.41 -8.88 12.18
N ASN A 106 -3.13 -8.18 13.06
CA ASN A 106 -3.49 -8.75 14.35
C ASN A 106 -4.64 -9.77 14.28
N TYR A 107 -5.55 -9.64 13.30
CA TYR A 107 -6.67 -10.59 13.16
C TYR A 107 -6.32 -11.84 12.35
N TYR A 108 -5.30 -11.76 11.49
CA TYR A 108 -5.01 -12.81 10.50
C TYR A 108 -3.61 -13.40 10.65
N ASN A 109 -2.78 -12.87 11.57
CA ASN A 109 -1.37 -13.22 11.69
C ASN A 109 -1.01 -13.43 13.18
N LYS A 110 -0.84 -14.70 13.62
CA LYS A 110 -0.49 -15.03 15.02
C LYS A 110 0.97 -14.69 15.40
N ASN A 111 1.83 -14.51 14.40
CA ASN A 111 3.24 -14.14 14.57
C ASN A 111 3.50 -12.87 13.73
N SER A 112 3.13 -11.72 14.29
CA SER A 112 3.33 -10.43 13.64
C SER A 112 4.83 -10.07 13.67
N TYR A 113 5.48 -10.11 12.51
CA TYR A 113 6.88 -9.66 12.34
C TYR A 113 7.07 -8.16 12.65
N TYR A 114 5.97 -7.43 12.80
CA TYR A 114 5.93 -5.97 12.93
C TYR A 114 5.64 -5.47 14.35
N ASP A 115 5.60 -6.35 15.36
CA ASP A 115 5.20 -5.99 16.74
C ASP A 115 6.08 -4.90 17.39
N ASN A 116 7.29 -4.66 16.85
CA ASN A 116 8.22 -3.62 17.32
C ASN A 116 8.54 -2.54 16.28
N LEU A 117 7.83 -2.48 15.14
CA LEU A 117 8.14 -1.50 14.10
C LEU A 117 7.31 -0.22 14.27
N ASP A 118 7.97 0.93 14.09
CA ASP A 118 7.31 2.22 14.11
C ASP A 118 6.37 2.32 12.90
N LEU A 119 5.07 2.11 13.16
CA LEU A 119 4.02 2.16 12.14
C LEU A 119 3.94 3.53 11.46
N ILE A 120 4.27 4.60 12.18
CA ILE A 120 4.27 5.96 11.65
C ILE A 120 5.42 6.10 10.66
N GLU A 121 6.62 5.66 11.04
CA GLU A 121 7.79 5.67 10.15
C GLU A 121 7.52 4.85 8.88
N MET A 122 6.96 3.64 9.02
CA MET A 122 6.60 2.80 7.87
C MET A 122 5.55 3.46 6.97
N ALA A 123 4.54 4.12 7.56
CA ALA A 123 3.55 4.87 6.80
C ALA A 123 4.23 5.98 5.99
N MET A 124 5.13 6.75 6.61
CA MET A 124 5.83 7.86 5.96
C MET A 124 6.80 7.39 4.86
N ILE A 125 7.51 6.28 5.07
CA ILE A 125 8.40 5.69 4.04
C ILE A 125 7.59 5.28 2.80
N ASN A 126 6.48 4.57 3.00
CA ASN A 126 5.64 4.15 1.86
C ASN A 126 4.99 5.35 1.17
N LEU A 127 4.62 6.38 1.92
CA LEU A 127 4.09 7.62 1.37
C LEU A 127 5.14 8.39 0.56
N TYR A 128 6.38 8.43 1.04
CA TYR A 128 7.52 8.99 0.32
C TYR A 128 7.74 8.26 -1.01
N VAL A 129 7.74 6.93 -0.99
CA VAL A 129 7.83 6.08 -2.18
C VAL A 129 6.74 6.42 -3.19
N ILE A 130 5.48 6.57 -2.76
CA ILE A 130 4.35 7.01 -3.60
C ILE A 130 4.64 8.37 -4.24
N SER A 131 5.11 9.36 -3.46
CA SER A 131 5.39 10.72 -3.96
C SER A 131 6.57 10.80 -4.94
N LYS A 132 7.49 9.83 -4.91
CA LYS A 132 8.66 9.79 -5.81
C LYS A 132 8.38 9.03 -7.10
N MET A 133 7.27 8.30 -7.18
CA MET A 133 6.85 7.58 -8.39
C MET A 133 6.22 8.53 -9.41
N THR A 134 7.04 9.36 -10.07
CA THR A 134 6.60 10.24 -11.16
C THR A 134 6.91 9.69 -12.57
N TYR A 135 6.20 10.25 -13.55
CA TYR A 135 5.69 9.70 -14.81
C TYR A 135 6.67 9.04 -15.82
N LYS A 136 7.98 8.94 -15.56
CA LYS A 136 8.95 8.41 -16.55
C LYS A 136 9.71 7.14 -16.11
N THR A 137 9.92 6.94 -14.82
CA THR A 137 10.65 5.77 -14.28
C THR A 137 9.93 5.12 -13.11
N SER A 138 8.67 5.49 -12.87
CA SER A 138 7.89 5.07 -11.71
C SER A 138 7.66 3.57 -11.63
N LEU A 139 7.41 2.88 -12.76
CA LEU A 139 7.30 1.42 -12.76
C LEU A 139 8.63 0.74 -12.41
N TYR A 140 9.74 1.23 -12.95
CA TYR A 140 11.09 0.72 -12.61
C TYR A 140 11.42 0.97 -11.14
N PHE A 141 11.10 2.16 -10.62
CA PHE A 141 11.28 2.51 -9.21
C PHE A 141 10.42 1.63 -8.30
N LEU A 142 9.18 1.34 -8.69
CA LEU A 142 8.28 0.42 -8.00
C LEU A 142 8.86 -0.99 -7.95
N ILE A 143 9.31 -1.53 -9.09
CA ILE A 143 9.94 -2.85 -9.12
C ILE A 143 11.19 -2.89 -8.25
N LYS A 144 12.03 -1.85 -8.31
CA LYS A 144 13.24 -1.75 -7.48
C LYS A 144 12.90 -1.73 -5.99
N TYR A 145 11.94 -0.91 -5.58
CA TYR A 145 11.47 -0.82 -4.20
C TYR A 145 10.91 -2.15 -3.67
N LEU A 146 10.24 -2.92 -4.52
CA LEU A 146 9.66 -4.21 -4.14
C LEU A 146 10.67 -5.36 -4.08
N TYR A 147 11.85 -5.21 -4.68
CA TYR A 147 12.92 -6.20 -4.70
C TYR A 147 13.92 -6.02 -3.55
N SER A 148 14.07 -4.78 -3.07
CA SER A 148 14.89 -4.41 -1.91
C SER A 148 14.22 -4.75 -0.58
#